data_AF-A0AAB0A6I5-F1
#
_entry.id   AF-A0AAB0A6I5-F1
#
_cell.length_a   1.000
_cell.length_b   1.000
_cell.length_c   1.000
_cell.angle_alpha   90.00
_cell.angle_beta   90.00
_cell.angle_gamma   90.00
#
_symmetry.space_group_name_H-M   'P 1'
#
loop_
_entity.id
_entity.type
_entity.pdbx_description
1 polymer ?
#
loop_
_entity_poly.entity_id
_entity_poly.type
_entity_poly.pdbx_seq_one_letter_code
_entity_poly.pdbx_strand_id
1 'polypeptide(L)'
;MPPNLVLSDFGCCIADKSYGLQLPYSSGEIDKGGNTALMAPEIINKQPGTFSVLNYTKADLWACGAIAYEIFGLKNPFYGGKNDPSTLKNVSYKDDQLPSMNENVPQVVQKLVENMLHRNPNERLSPDVAANVMQLFLWSPSSWMKTGFNPSSNEILQWLLSLTTKILCEGRLQPDNETMGRRTYTEYLLISSFLARARIRRIKRALDWIHAVQ
;
A
#
# COMPACT_ATOMS: atom_id res chain seq x y z
N MET A 1 8.73 21.25 6.24
CA MET A 1 8.15 20.10 6.98
C MET A 1 7.82 19.02 5.96
N PRO A 2 8.00 17.74 6.27
CA PRO A 2 7.40 16.70 5.44
C PRO A 2 5.87 16.87 5.45
N PRO A 3 5.19 16.72 4.30
CA PRO A 3 3.74 16.89 4.23
C PRO A 3 3.01 15.72 4.91
N ASN A 4 1.84 16.00 5.49
CA ASN A 4 0.90 14.97 5.91
C ASN A 4 0.00 14.59 4.73
N LEU A 5 -0.13 13.30 4.46
CA LEU A 5 -1.00 12.78 3.42
C LEU A 5 -2.33 12.32 4.02
N VAL A 6 -3.43 12.75 3.43
CA VAL A 6 -4.79 12.31 3.78
C VAL A 6 -5.54 11.90 2.52
N LEU A 7 -6.45 10.93 2.66
CA LEU A 7 -7.44 10.65 1.61
C LEU A 7 -8.61 11.63 1.76
N SER A 8 -9.04 12.19 0.64
CA SER A 8 -10.18 13.11 0.55
C SER A 8 -11.12 12.66 -0.56
N ASP A 9 -12.31 13.25 -0.59
CA ASP A 9 -13.37 12.96 -1.57
C ASP A 9 -13.85 11.49 -1.56
N PHE A 10 -14.79 11.22 -0.66
CA PHE A 10 -15.42 9.91 -0.51
C PHE A 10 -16.72 9.80 -1.30
N GLY A 11 -16.98 10.68 -2.28
CA GLY A 11 -18.22 10.68 -3.07
C GLY A 11 -18.44 9.39 -3.87
N CYS A 12 -17.36 8.69 -4.23
CA CYS A 12 -17.38 7.40 -4.93
C CYS A 12 -17.02 6.20 -4.03
N CYS A 13 -16.99 6.36 -2.70
CA CYS A 13 -16.55 5.29 -1.81
C CYS A 13 -17.60 4.17 -1.71
N ILE A 14 -17.15 2.95 -1.47
CA ILE A 14 -18.02 1.81 -1.16
C ILE A 14 -18.02 1.60 0.36
N ALA A 15 -19.21 1.70 0.95
CA ALA A 15 -19.43 1.51 2.39
C ALA A 15 -20.69 0.64 2.64
N ASP A 16 -20.85 -0.42 1.85
CA ASP A 16 -21.98 -1.33 1.99
C ASP A 16 -21.85 -2.20 3.25
N LYS A 17 -22.84 -2.13 4.14
CA LYS A 17 -22.83 -2.87 5.42
C LYS A 17 -23.17 -4.36 5.27
N SER A 18 -23.88 -4.73 4.22
CA SER A 18 -24.37 -6.09 3.98
C SER A 18 -23.33 -6.93 3.23
N TYR A 19 -22.72 -6.33 2.21
CA TYR A 19 -21.79 -7.00 1.30
C TYR A 19 -20.32 -6.59 1.50
N GLY A 20 -20.06 -5.55 2.30
CA GLY A 20 -18.70 -5.06 2.55
C GLY A 20 -18.02 -4.62 1.26
N LEU A 21 -16.87 -5.24 0.95
CA LEU A 21 -16.07 -4.96 -0.25
C LEU A 21 -16.35 -5.92 -1.41
N GLN A 22 -17.40 -6.75 -1.33
CA GLN A 22 -17.74 -7.75 -2.35
C GLN A 22 -19.17 -7.52 -2.85
N LEU A 23 -19.32 -6.63 -3.82
CA LEU A 23 -20.64 -6.21 -4.32
C LEU A 23 -21.16 -7.15 -5.41
N PRO A 24 -22.41 -7.64 -5.33
CA PRO A 24 -23.07 -8.32 -6.44
C PRO A 24 -23.13 -7.42 -7.68
N TYR A 25 -22.84 -7.98 -8.86
CA TYR A 25 -22.79 -7.26 -10.13
C TYR A 25 -23.70 -7.92 -11.16
N SER A 26 -25.00 -7.79 -10.94
CA SER A 26 -26.04 -8.43 -11.75
C SER A 26 -26.35 -7.70 -13.06
N SER A 27 -26.14 -6.38 -13.12
CA SER A 27 -26.44 -5.53 -14.28
C SER A 27 -25.27 -4.60 -14.61
N GLY A 28 -25.09 -4.30 -15.89
CA GLY A 28 -24.09 -3.34 -16.39
C GLY A 28 -24.36 -1.88 -15.98
N GLU A 29 -25.57 -1.58 -15.49
CA GLU A 29 -25.95 -0.25 -14.99
C GLU A 29 -25.39 0.05 -13.59
N ILE A 30 -24.91 -0.96 -12.88
CA ILE A 30 -24.28 -0.77 -11.56
C ILE A 30 -22.97 -0.02 -11.77
N ASP A 31 -22.87 1.16 -11.19
CA ASP A 31 -21.66 1.97 -11.21
C ASP A 31 -20.52 1.24 -10.48
N LYS A 32 -19.36 1.16 -11.14
CA LYS A 32 -18.13 0.60 -10.58
C LYS A 32 -17.32 1.66 -9.79
N GLY A 33 -17.76 2.92 -9.84
CA GLY A 33 -17.26 4.05 -9.08
C GLY A 33 -15.90 4.58 -9.55
N GLY A 34 -15.56 5.78 -9.07
CA GLY A 34 -14.20 6.31 -9.04
C GLY A 34 -13.58 6.67 -10.39
N ASN A 35 -12.26 6.90 -10.37
CA ASN A 35 -11.47 7.27 -11.54
C ASN A 35 -11.27 6.06 -12.46
N THR A 36 -11.85 6.12 -13.66
CA THR A 36 -11.75 5.04 -14.67
C THR A 36 -10.32 4.71 -15.08
N ALA A 37 -9.40 5.68 -15.09
CA ALA A 37 -8.00 5.43 -15.43
C ALA A 37 -7.25 4.63 -14.36
N LEU A 38 -7.61 4.83 -13.08
CA LEU A 38 -7.03 4.10 -11.95
C LEU A 38 -7.94 3.02 -11.36
N MET A 39 -8.97 2.60 -12.09
CA MET A 39 -9.80 1.48 -11.71
C MET A 39 -9.01 0.18 -11.86
N ALA A 40 -8.96 -0.64 -10.80
CA ALA A 40 -8.16 -1.85 -10.79
C ALA A 40 -8.64 -2.88 -11.85
N PRO A 41 -7.73 -3.71 -12.41
CA PRO A 41 -8.04 -4.61 -13.54
C PRO A 41 -9.18 -5.60 -13.27
N GLU A 42 -9.30 -6.08 -12.03
CA GLU A 42 -10.34 -7.01 -11.59
C GLU A 42 -11.73 -6.37 -11.49
N ILE A 43 -11.80 -5.05 -11.41
CA ILE A 43 -13.05 -4.28 -11.35
C ILE A 43 -13.47 -3.87 -12.78
N ILE A 44 -12.56 -3.23 -13.52
CA ILE A 44 -12.89 -2.69 -14.85
C ILE A 44 -13.24 -3.80 -15.84
N ASN A 45 -12.52 -4.93 -15.82
CA ASN A 45 -12.76 -6.04 -16.74
C ASN A 45 -13.92 -6.95 -16.31
N LYS A 46 -14.46 -6.79 -15.09
CA LYS A 46 -15.56 -7.62 -14.61
C LYS A 46 -16.80 -7.41 -15.47
N GLN A 47 -17.39 -8.51 -15.94
CA GLN A 47 -18.66 -8.47 -16.68
C GLN A 47 -19.83 -8.75 -15.74
N PRO A 48 -21.00 -8.13 -15.99
CA PRO A 48 -22.19 -8.36 -15.19
C PRO A 48 -22.73 -9.78 -15.43
N GLY A 49 -23.40 -10.34 -14.43
CA GLY A 49 -24.04 -11.65 -14.53
C GLY A 49 -24.68 -12.08 -13.21
N THR A 50 -25.57 -13.07 -13.26
CA THR A 50 -26.41 -13.51 -12.12
C THR A 50 -25.63 -13.78 -10.83
N PHE A 51 -24.40 -14.28 -10.93
CA PHE A 51 -23.53 -14.58 -9.79
C PHE A 51 -22.19 -13.83 -9.87
N SER A 52 -22.12 -12.76 -10.66
CA SER A 52 -20.93 -11.94 -10.78
C SER A 52 -20.78 -11.07 -9.53
N VAL A 53 -19.53 -10.91 -9.06
CA VAL A 53 -19.19 -10.13 -7.87
C VAL A 53 -17.99 -9.24 -8.19
N LEU A 54 -18.11 -7.95 -7.87
CA LEU A 54 -17.03 -6.98 -7.85
C LEU A 54 -16.33 -7.05 -6.51
N ASN A 55 -15.04 -7.40 -6.51
CA ASN A 55 -14.25 -7.58 -5.30
C ASN A 55 -13.22 -6.45 -5.14
N TYR A 56 -13.52 -5.50 -4.28
CA TYR A 56 -12.71 -4.30 -4.02
C TYR A 56 -11.63 -4.51 -2.96
N THR A 57 -11.49 -5.70 -2.37
CA THR A 57 -10.58 -5.97 -1.23
C THR A 57 -9.11 -5.60 -1.46
N LYS A 58 -8.67 -5.50 -2.72
CA LYS A 58 -7.31 -5.09 -3.12
C LYS A 58 -7.29 -4.04 -4.23
N ALA A 59 -8.44 -3.46 -4.58
CA ALA A 59 -8.56 -2.50 -5.68
C ALA A 59 -7.80 -1.20 -5.35
N ASP A 60 -8.01 -0.63 -4.16
CA ASP A 60 -7.30 0.58 -3.72
C ASP A 60 -5.79 0.36 -3.63
N LEU A 61 -5.34 -0.85 -3.28
CA LEU A 61 -3.92 -1.18 -3.25
C LEU A 61 -3.29 -1.06 -4.65
N TRP A 62 -4.01 -1.46 -5.69
CA TRP A 62 -3.55 -1.30 -7.07
C TRP A 62 -3.45 0.17 -7.45
N ALA A 63 -4.44 0.99 -7.10
CA ALA A 63 -4.41 2.43 -7.34
C ALA A 63 -3.23 3.11 -6.60
N CYS A 64 -2.96 2.72 -5.35
CA CYS A 64 -1.77 3.17 -4.61
C CYS A 64 -0.47 2.81 -5.34
N GLY A 65 -0.40 1.65 -6.01
CA GLY A 65 0.78 1.25 -6.79
C GLY A 65 1.01 2.17 -7.99
N ALA A 66 -0.06 2.57 -8.67
CA ALA A 66 0.04 3.53 -9.78
C ALA A 66 0.49 4.91 -9.28
N ILE A 67 -0.11 5.41 -8.18
CA ILE A 67 0.24 6.69 -7.56
C ILE A 67 1.68 6.69 -7.02
N ALA A 68 2.22 5.53 -6.62
CA ALA A 68 3.59 5.44 -6.12
C ALA A 68 4.63 5.91 -7.14
N TYR A 69 4.39 5.76 -8.45
CA TYR A 69 5.26 6.33 -9.48
C TYR A 69 5.36 7.86 -9.33
N GLU A 70 4.24 8.53 -9.11
CA GLU A 70 4.20 9.99 -8.93
C GLU A 70 4.89 10.41 -7.63
N ILE A 71 4.72 9.64 -6.54
CA ILE A 71 5.41 9.88 -5.26
C ILE A 71 6.93 9.82 -5.44
N PHE A 72 7.44 8.93 -6.29
CA PHE A 72 8.87 8.81 -6.60
C PHE A 72 9.33 9.70 -7.77
N GLY A 73 8.52 10.68 -8.17
CA GLY A 73 8.88 11.69 -9.18
C GLY A 73 8.83 11.19 -10.63
N LEU A 74 8.19 10.05 -10.89
CA LEU A 74 7.97 9.49 -12.22
C LEU A 74 6.56 9.83 -12.72
N LYS A 75 6.35 9.71 -14.03
CA LYS A 75 5.01 9.82 -14.61
C LYS A 75 4.18 8.58 -14.23
N ASN A 76 2.92 8.79 -13.84
CA ASN A 76 1.98 7.68 -13.64
C ASN A 76 1.84 6.88 -14.94
N PRO A 77 2.09 5.54 -14.94
CA PRO A 77 2.04 4.73 -16.14
C PRO A 77 0.68 4.72 -16.84
N PHE A 78 -0.40 5.02 -16.12
CA PHE A 78 -1.78 4.97 -16.62
C PHE A 78 -2.36 6.34 -16.96
N TYR A 79 -1.61 7.43 -16.75
CA TYR A 79 -2.01 8.78 -17.14
C TYR A 79 -1.31 9.22 -18.42
N GLY A 80 -2.07 9.39 -19.49
CA GLY A 80 -1.58 9.96 -20.72
C GLY A 80 -2.65 10.04 -21.81
N GLY A 81 -2.32 10.74 -22.89
CA GLY A 81 -3.21 10.89 -24.04
C GLY A 81 -3.36 9.57 -24.79
N LYS A 82 -4.49 9.39 -25.49
CA LYS A 82 -4.77 8.18 -26.30
C LYS A 82 -3.68 7.84 -27.33
N ASN A 83 -2.84 8.82 -27.70
CA ASN A 83 -1.79 8.70 -28.71
C ASN A 83 -0.39 8.54 -28.13
N ASP A 84 -0.23 8.51 -26.80
CA ASP A 84 1.07 8.28 -26.17
C ASP A 84 1.32 6.77 -26.03
N PRO A 85 2.24 6.19 -26.81
CA PRO A 85 2.50 4.75 -26.80
C PRO A 85 3.09 4.25 -25.47
N SER A 86 3.61 5.16 -24.63
CA SER A 86 4.12 4.82 -23.29
C SER A 86 3.01 4.68 -22.25
N THR A 87 1.79 5.11 -22.56
CA THR A 87 0.66 5.06 -21.62
C THR A 87 0.03 3.68 -21.59
N LEU A 88 0.05 3.06 -20.42
CA LEU A 88 -0.58 1.77 -20.17
C LEU A 88 -2.08 1.94 -19.93
N LYS A 89 -2.86 0.90 -20.28
CA LYS A 89 -4.30 0.84 -20.01
C LYS A 89 -4.56 -0.23 -18.96
N ASN A 90 -5.19 0.13 -17.85
CA ASN A 90 -5.59 -0.79 -16.78
C ASN A 90 -6.33 -2.05 -17.30
N VAL A 91 -7.14 -1.92 -18.36
CA VAL A 91 -7.84 -3.05 -18.99
C VAL A 91 -6.91 -4.11 -19.58
N SER A 92 -5.76 -3.74 -20.14
CA SER A 92 -4.99 -4.64 -21.04
C SER A 92 -3.47 -4.65 -20.85
N TYR A 93 -2.89 -3.77 -20.03
CA TYR A 93 -1.44 -3.80 -19.76
C TYR A 93 -1.01 -5.17 -19.25
N LYS A 94 0.25 -5.52 -19.41
CA LYS A 94 0.87 -6.70 -18.79
C LYS A 94 1.88 -6.26 -17.73
N ASP A 95 2.09 -7.10 -16.72
CA ASP A 95 2.94 -6.74 -15.58
C ASP A 95 4.41 -6.48 -15.99
N ASP A 96 4.88 -7.12 -17.06
CA ASP A 96 6.21 -6.91 -17.67
C ASP A 96 6.35 -5.59 -18.45
N GLN A 97 5.24 -4.90 -18.72
CA GLN A 97 5.23 -3.59 -19.40
C GLN A 97 5.38 -2.41 -18.43
N LEU A 98 5.36 -2.67 -17.12
CA LEU A 98 5.52 -1.63 -16.11
C LEU A 98 6.90 -0.96 -16.23
N PRO A 99 6.99 0.37 -16.28
CA PRO A 99 8.28 1.06 -16.32
C PRO A 99 9.09 0.76 -15.06
N SER A 100 10.39 0.52 -15.21
CA SER A 100 11.30 0.38 -14.07
C SER A 100 11.36 1.68 -13.26
N MET A 101 11.44 1.55 -11.93
CA MET A 101 11.65 2.69 -11.06
C MET A 101 13.10 3.18 -11.09
N ASN A 102 13.33 4.41 -10.61
CA ASN A 102 14.67 4.98 -10.48
C ASN A 102 15.53 4.12 -9.51
N GLU A 103 16.82 3.96 -9.80
CA GLU A 103 17.82 3.27 -8.96
C GLU A 103 17.89 3.82 -7.53
N ASN A 104 17.51 5.09 -7.32
CA ASN A 104 17.43 5.71 -5.99
C ASN A 104 16.31 5.14 -5.11
N VAL A 105 15.32 4.44 -5.68
CA VAL A 105 14.24 3.82 -4.92
C VAL A 105 14.73 2.47 -4.38
N PRO A 106 14.63 2.19 -3.07
CA PRO A 106 15.10 0.92 -2.51
C PRO A 106 14.43 -0.28 -3.19
N GLN A 107 15.21 -1.33 -3.50
CA GLN A 107 14.72 -2.51 -4.25
C GLN A 107 13.46 -3.14 -3.65
N VAL A 108 13.39 -3.28 -2.32
CA VAL A 108 12.21 -3.81 -1.61
C VAL A 108 10.96 -2.98 -1.90
N VAL A 109 11.11 -1.65 -2.02
CA VAL A 109 10.01 -0.73 -2.34
C VAL A 109 9.62 -0.84 -3.81
N GLN A 110 10.59 -0.95 -4.73
CA GLN A 110 10.31 -1.20 -6.15
C GLN A 110 9.52 -2.49 -6.32
N LYS A 111 9.96 -3.58 -5.70
CA LYS A 111 9.26 -4.88 -5.69
C LYS A 111 7.89 -4.81 -5.04
N LEU A 112 7.69 -3.95 -4.05
CA LEU A 112 6.38 -3.76 -3.45
C LEU A 112 5.43 -3.07 -4.43
N VAL A 113 5.89 -2.04 -5.14
CA VAL A 113 5.05 -1.34 -6.13
C VAL A 113 4.73 -2.25 -7.31
N GLU A 114 5.71 -2.99 -7.84
CA GLU A 114 5.47 -4.06 -8.82
C GLU A 114 4.43 -5.04 -8.29
N ASN A 115 4.55 -5.47 -7.02
CA ASN A 115 3.58 -6.39 -6.43
C ASN A 115 2.16 -5.83 -6.35
N MET A 116 2.02 -4.55 -5.99
CA MET A 116 0.73 -3.85 -5.90
C MET A 116 0.05 -3.73 -7.26
N LEU A 117 0.85 -3.68 -8.34
CA LEU A 117 0.38 -3.55 -9.71
C LEU A 117 0.18 -4.88 -10.45
N HIS A 118 0.27 -6.05 -9.80
CA HIS A 118 -0.15 -7.29 -10.46
C HIS A 118 -1.61 -7.23 -10.89
N ARG A 119 -1.90 -7.65 -12.12
CA ARG A 119 -3.28 -7.72 -12.62
C ARG A 119 -4.14 -8.65 -11.78
N ASN A 120 -3.63 -9.84 -11.47
CA ASN A 120 -4.32 -10.82 -10.65
C ASN A 120 -4.30 -10.38 -9.18
N PRO A 121 -5.45 -10.04 -8.56
CA PRO A 121 -5.47 -9.62 -7.17
C PRO A 121 -4.98 -10.72 -6.21
N ASN A 122 -4.98 -12.00 -6.60
CA ASN A 122 -4.46 -13.08 -5.75
C ASN A 122 -2.93 -13.09 -5.64
N GLU A 123 -2.23 -12.52 -6.62
CA GLU A 123 -0.76 -12.38 -6.62
C GLU A 123 -0.29 -11.12 -5.86
N ARG A 124 -1.21 -10.18 -5.61
CA ARG A 124 -0.94 -9.03 -4.74
C ARG A 124 -0.92 -9.43 -3.27
N LEU A 125 -0.09 -8.76 -2.49
CA LEU A 125 -0.22 -8.74 -1.04
C LEU A 125 -1.59 -8.22 -0.61
N SER A 126 -2.02 -8.55 0.61
CA SER A 126 -3.15 -7.85 1.22
C SER A 126 -2.72 -6.45 1.69
N PRO A 127 -3.62 -5.45 1.71
CA PRO A 127 -3.26 -4.08 2.04
C PRO A 127 -2.56 -3.94 3.40
N ASP A 128 -2.98 -4.74 4.39
CA ASP A 128 -2.38 -4.76 5.72
C ASP A 128 -0.94 -5.31 5.74
N VAL A 129 -0.62 -6.27 4.87
CA VAL A 129 0.72 -6.85 4.74
C VAL A 129 1.62 -5.93 3.93
N ALA A 130 1.15 -5.38 2.80
CA ALA A 130 1.88 -4.37 2.02
C ALA A 130 2.24 -3.13 2.87
N ALA A 131 1.31 -2.64 3.68
CA ALA A 131 1.58 -1.56 4.61
C ALA A 131 2.60 -1.98 5.70
N ASN A 132 2.62 -3.24 6.13
CA ASN A 132 3.63 -3.74 7.06
C ASN A 132 5.01 -3.85 6.44
N VAL A 133 5.13 -4.19 5.15
CA VAL A 133 6.42 -4.18 4.43
C VAL A 133 7.07 -2.81 4.53
N MET A 134 6.32 -1.74 4.26
CA MET A 134 6.84 -0.37 4.41
C MET A 134 7.21 -0.02 5.86
N GLN A 135 6.39 -0.43 6.83
CA GLN A 135 6.67 -0.16 8.25
C GLN A 135 7.91 -0.90 8.75
N LEU A 136 8.12 -2.13 8.29
CA LEU A 136 9.33 -2.91 8.57
C LEU A 136 10.55 -2.27 7.90
N PHE A 137 10.44 -1.89 6.63
CA PHE A 137 11.51 -1.21 5.91
C PHE A 137 11.97 0.08 6.62
N LEU A 138 11.02 0.84 7.19
CA LEU A 138 11.32 2.09 7.90
C LEU A 138 11.89 1.88 9.31
N TRP A 139 11.37 0.92 10.08
CA TRP A 139 11.56 0.88 11.54
C TRP A 139 12.06 -0.44 12.12
N SER A 140 12.18 -1.49 11.30
CA SER A 140 12.72 -2.76 11.79
C SER A 140 14.24 -2.68 11.98
N PRO A 141 14.82 -3.49 12.89
CA PRO A 141 16.26 -3.64 12.97
C PRO A 141 16.85 -4.07 11.62
N SER A 142 17.98 -3.50 11.22
CA SER A 142 18.62 -3.81 9.93
C SER A 142 19.00 -5.28 9.77
N SER A 143 19.19 -6.02 10.88
CA SER A 143 19.40 -7.46 10.87
C SER A 143 18.20 -8.24 10.31
N TRP A 144 16.97 -7.72 10.46
CA TRP A 144 15.76 -8.37 9.95
C TRP A 144 15.63 -8.26 8.44
N MET A 145 16.32 -7.32 7.82
CA MET A 145 16.37 -7.15 6.37
C MET A 145 17.43 -8.04 5.70
N LYS A 146 18.17 -8.86 6.48
CA LYS A 146 19.15 -9.81 5.95
C LYS A 146 18.46 -11.15 5.70
N THR A 147 18.74 -11.75 4.53
CA THR A 147 18.22 -13.07 4.17
C THR A 147 18.63 -14.12 5.19
N GLY A 148 17.67 -14.89 5.71
CA GLY A 148 17.90 -16.01 6.63
C GLY A 148 17.77 -15.66 8.12
N PHE A 149 17.61 -14.38 8.49
CA PHE A 149 17.26 -14.02 9.87
C PHE A 149 15.74 -13.95 10.04
N ASN A 150 15.17 -14.80 10.91
CA ASN A 150 13.74 -14.77 11.21
C ASN A 150 13.51 -14.50 12.71
N PRO A 151 12.99 -13.32 13.11
CA PRO A 151 12.77 -13.00 14.51
C PRO A 151 11.69 -13.88 15.14
N SER A 152 11.96 -14.33 16.36
CA SER A 152 10.99 -14.97 17.23
C SER A 152 9.82 -14.04 17.54
N SER A 153 8.70 -14.62 17.97
CA SER A 153 7.53 -13.82 18.40
C SER A 153 7.87 -12.90 19.58
N ASN A 154 8.81 -13.30 20.44
CA ASN A 154 9.27 -12.49 21.57
C ASN A 154 10.10 -11.30 21.10
N GLU A 155 11.01 -11.48 20.15
CA GLU A 155 11.77 -10.37 19.56
C GLU A 155 10.85 -9.37 18.87
N ILE A 156 9.80 -9.85 18.16
CA ILE A 156 8.78 -8.99 17.58
C ILE A 156 8.04 -8.19 18.66
N LEU A 157 7.63 -8.84 19.75
CA LEU A 157 6.95 -8.15 20.86
C LEU A 157 7.84 -7.10 21.53
N GLN A 158 9.12 -7.41 21.75
CA GLN A 158 10.08 -6.47 22.32
C GLN A 158 10.30 -5.27 21.39
N TRP A 159 10.37 -5.50 20.07
CA TRP A 159 10.45 -4.41 19.09
C TRP A 159 9.18 -3.55 19.05
N LEU A 160 7.98 -4.16 19.11
CA LEU A 160 6.73 -3.40 19.19
C LEU A 160 6.64 -2.58 20.48
N LEU A 161 7.12 -3.13 21.60
CA LEU A 161 7.20 -2.43 22.87
C LEU A 161 8.17 -1.25 22.78
N SER A 162 9.33 -1.42 22.16
CA SER A 162 10.30 -0.32 21.99
C SER A 162 9.76 0.80 21.11
N LEU A 163 9.04 0.48 20.03
CA LEU A 163 8.32 1.48 19.21
C LEU A 163 7.24 2.20 20.01
N THR A 164 6.50 1.49 20.86
CA THR A 164 5.48 2.08 21.74
C THR A 164 6.11 3.05 22.75
N THR A 165 7.22 2.66 23.37
CA THR A 165 7.97 3.53 24.28
C THR A 165 8.51 4.76 23.56
N LYS A 166 9.04 4.59 22.33
CA LYS A 166 9.51 5.69 21.50
C LYS A 166 8.41 6.75 21.32
N ILE A 167 7.21 6.35 20.89
CA ILE A 167 6.11 7.31 20.67
C ILE A 167 5.60 7.93 21.97
N LEU A 168 5.60 7.21 23.09
CA LEU A 168 5.09 7.72 24.38
C LEU A 168 6.06 8.71 25.05
N CYS A 169 7.36 8.45 24.91
CA CYS A 169 8.41 9.27 25.52
C CYS A 169 8.79 10.45 24.63
N GLU A 170 8.83 10.28 23.31
CA GLU A 170 9.19 11.35 22.36
C GLU A 170 7.96 12.17 21.93
N GLY A 171 6.75 11.61 21.99
CA GLY A 171 5.50 12.32 21.65
C GLY A 171 5.07 13.38 22.65
N ARG A 172 5.76 13.49 23.80
CA ARG A 172 5.53 14.52 24.84
C ARG A 172 6.53 15.69 24.78
N LEU A 173 7.33 15.80 23.72
CA LEU A 173 8.34 16.86 23.62
C LEU A 173 7.67 18.24 23.43
N GLN A 174 8.10 19.15 24.30
CA GLN A 174 7.55 20.46 24.63
C GLN A 174 7.43 21.42 23.43
N PRO A 175 6.47 22.37 23.44
CA PRO A 175 6.29 23.37 22.38
C PRO A 175 7.46 24.36 22.22
N ASP A 176 8.43 24.40 23.14
CA ASP A 176 9.43 25.48 23.22
C ASP A 176 10.78 25.20 22.52
N ASN A 177 10.99 24.01 21.94
CA ASN A 177 12.26 23.70 21.25
C ASN A 177 12.08 23.71 19.71
N GLU A 178 12.13 24.91 19.12
CA GLU A 178 11.90 25.16 17.69
C GLU A 178 12.79 24.36 16.73
N THR A 179 13.92 23.84 17.21
CA THR A 179 14.94 23.14 16.42
C THR A 179 14.85 21.61 16.45
N MET A 180 14.12 21.00 17.41
CA MET A 180 14.17 19.55 17.65
C MET A 180 12.79 18.90 17.82
N GLY A 181 11.95 18.94 16.77
CA GLY A 181 10.67 18.23 16.81
C GLY A 181 9.77 18.33 15.57
N ARG A 182 10.29 18.74 14.41
CA ARG A 182 9.44 18.93 13.20
C ARG A 182 9.41 17.71 12.25
N ARG A 183 10.29 16.72 12.44
CA ARG A 183 10.26 15.41 11.75
C ARG A 183 9.40 14.37 12.49
N THR A 184 9.10 14.58 13.77
CA THR A 184 8.51 13.59 14.68
C THR A 184 7.01 13.39 14.53
N TYR A 185 6.22 14.36 14.08
CA TYR A 185 4.76 14.22 14.08
C TYR A 185 4.23 13.24 13.02
N THR A 186 4.73 13.32 11.78
CA THR A 186 4.34 12.38 10.72
C THR A 186 4.83 10.96 11.05
N GLU A 187 6.06 10.82 11.54
CA GLU A 187 6.60 9.54 12.02
C GLU A 187 5.76 8.97 13.18
N TYR A 188 5.37 9.83 14.14
CA TYR A 188 4.48 9.47 15.24
C TYR A 188 3.13 8.94 14.73
N LEU A 189 2.50 9.60 13.76
CA LEU A 189 1.25 9.14 13.16
C LEU A 189 1.42 7.79 12.45
N LEU A 190 2.52 7.60 11.71
CA LEU A 190 2.80 6.35 11.02
C LEU A 190 3.04 5.18 11.99
N ILE A 191 3.86 5.38 13.03
CA ILE A 191 4.15 4.36 14.03
C ILE A 191 2.89 4.06 14.85
N SER A 192 2.14 5.07 15.27
CA SER A 192 0.89 4.89 16.03
C SER A 192 -0.17 4.13 15.21
N SER A 193 -0.33 4.48 13.93
CA SER A 193 -1.23 3.78 13.01
C SER A 193 -0.82 2.30 12.81
N PHE A 194 0.49 2.03 12.72
CA PHE A 194 1.01 0.67 12.65
C PHE A 194 0.73 -0.12 13.93
N LEU A 195 1.06 0.42 15.10
CA LEU A 195 0.87 -0.23 16.39
C LEU A 195 -0.62 -0.55 16.65
N ALA A 196 -1.53 0.36 16.30
CA ALA A 196 -2.98 0.17 16.47
C ALA A 196 -3.55 -1.06 15.73
N ARG A 197 -2.88 -1.52 14.66
CA ARG A 197 -3.31 -2.68 13.85
C ARG A 197 -2.32 -3.84 13.87
N ALA A 198 -1.26 -3.75 14.67
CA ALA A 198 -0.16 -4.71 14.66
C ALA A 198 -0.66 -6.12 15.02
N ARG A 199 -0.27 -7.11 14.19
CA ARG A 199 -0.51 -8.53 14.47
C ARG A 199 0.74 -9.31 14.09
N ILE A 200 1.28 -10.11 15.02
CA ILE A 200 2.52 -10.89 14.81
C ILE A 200 2.45 -11.71 13.51
N ARG A 201 1.32 -12.38 13.24
CA ARG A 201 1.13 -13.16 12.00
C ARG A 201 1.33 -12.32 10.73
N ARG A 202 0.85 -11.08 10.71
CA ARG A 202 0.96 -10.18 9.55
C ARG A 202 2.36 -9.60 9.41
N ILE A 203 3.04 -9.37 10.53
CA ILE A 203 4.43 -8.91 10.55
C ILE A 203 5.34 -10.01 9.99
N LYS A 204 5.19 -11.26 10.46
CA LYS A 204 5.94 -12.40 9.94
C LYS A 204 5.73 -12.60 8.44
N ARG A 205 4.48 -12.57 7.96
CA ARG A 205 4.20 -12.65 6.51
C ARG A 205 4.86 -11.54 5.70
N ALA A 206 4.96 -10.33 6.24
CA ALA A 206 5.65 -9.23 5.57
C ALA A 206 7.17 -9.45 5.53
N LEU A 207 7.77 -9.96 6.61
CA LEU A 207 9.18 -10.37 6.64
C LEU A 207 9.48 -11.50 5.66
N ASP A 208 8.66 -12.55 5.66
CA ASP A 208 8.80 -13.68 4.73
C ASP A 208 8.74 -13.19 3.27
N TRP A 209 7.85 -12.23 2.98
CA TRP A 209 7.77 -11.62 1.66
C TRP A 209 9.01 -10.78 1.32
N ILE A 210 9.51 -9.96 2.25
CA ILE A 210 10.74 -9.16 2.06
C ILE A 210 11.91 -10.08 1.70
N HIS A 211 12.10 -11.18 2.44
CA HIS A 211 13.19 -12.12 2.18
C HIS A 211 13.04 -12.86 0.85
N ALA A 212 11.80 -13.08 0.38
CA ALA A 212 11.54 -13.76 -0.87
C ALA A 212 11.80 -12.89 -2.12
N VAL A 213 11.80 -11.55 -1.99
CA VAL A 213 11.98 -10.62 -3.11
C VAL A 213 13.34 -9.93 -3.15
N GLN A 214 14.19 -10.18 -2.15
CA GLN A 214 15.58 -9.69 -2.08
C GLN A 214 16.54 -10.52 -2.92
#